data_AF-A0A528G949-F1
#
_entry.id   AF-A0A528G949-F1
#
_cell.length_a   1.000
_cell.length_b   1.000
_cell.length_c   1.000
_cell.angle_alpha   90.00
_cell.angle_beta   90.00
_cell.angle_gamma   90.00
#
_symmetry.space_group_name_H-M   'P 1'
#
loop_
_entity.id
_entity.type
_entity.pdbx_description
1 polymer ?
#
loop_
_entity_poly.entity_id
_entity_poly.type
_entity_poly.pdbx_seq_one_letter_code
_entity_poly.pdbx_strand_id
1 'polypeptide(L)'
;AAWSSEDYARRFARLHNHIRKGDCYQGNLTFPVHAQWSGDPLAAFDALTERQPVKYGALIALGDPLVLSRSPELFFEVDAEGIIETHPMKGTAPRGATTAEDKRLKAFLLNDEKNQA
;
A
#
# COMPACT_ATOMS: atom_id res chain seq x y z
N ALA A 1 -1.80 -9.36 14.72
CA ALA A 1 -0.78 -9.39 13.65
C ALA A 1 -0.07 -10.74 13.68
N ALA A 2 0.33 -11.30 12.54
CA ALA A 2 1.00 -12.59 12.52
C ALA A 2 2.44 -12.56 13.08
N TRP A 3 3.07 -11.38 13.08
CA TRP A 3 4.42 -11.19 13.62
C TRP A 3 4.39 -10.30 14.86
N SER A 4 5.18 -10.67 15.87
CA SER A 4 5.53 -9.79 16.98
C SER A 4 6.52 -8.71 16.53
N SER A 5 6.77 -7.71 17.38
CA SER A 5 7.82 -6.71 17.15
C SER A 5 9.21 -7.35 17.01
N GLU A 6 9.49 -8.37 17.82
CA GLU A 6 10.76 -9.10 17.78
C GLU A 6 10.89 -9.94 16.49
N ASP A 7 9.80 -10.58 16.05
CA ASP A 7 9.72 -11.29 14.78
C ASP A 7 10.00 -10.38 13.59
N TYR A 8 9.44 -9.17 13.61
CA TYR A 8 9.67 -8.17 12.59
C TYR A 8 11.12 -7.72 12.61
N ALA A 9 11.67 -7.35 13.77
CA ALA A 9 13.04 -6.88 13.91
C ALA A 9 14.06 -7.89 13.37
N ARG A 10 13.88 -9.18 13.69
CA ARG A 10 14.73 -10.26 13.18
C ARG A 10 14.66 -10.40 11.65
N ARG A 11 13.46 -10.34 11.08
CA ARG A 11 13.25 -10.46 9.62
C ARG A 11 13.74 -9.22 8.87
N PHE A 12 13.54 -8.03 9.44
CA PHE A 12 14.08 -6.78 8.93
C PHE A 12 15.60 -6.80 8.91
N ALA A 13 16.25 -7.22 10.00
CA ALA A 13 17.70 -7.33 10.07
C ALA A 13 18.26 -8.25 8.97
N ARG A 14 17.57 -9.36 8.68
CA ARG A 14 17.93 -10.27 7.58
C ARG A 14 17.81 -9.59 6.21
N LEU A 15 16.68 -8.95 5.91
CA LEU A 15 16.50 -8.22 4.64
C LEU A 15 17.55 -7.12 4.48
N HIS A 16 17.80 -6.35 5.54
CA HIS A 16 18.77 -5.28 5.53
C HIS A 16 20.20 -5.77 5.29
N ASN A 17 20.55 -6.96 5.80
CA ASN A 17 21.83 -7.59 5.52
C ASN A 17 21.98 -8.00 4.04
N HIS A 18 20.91 -8.51 3.41
CA HIS A 18 20.90 -8.79 1.98
C HIS A 18 21.12 -7.51 1.14
N ILE A 19 20.45 -6.40 1.51
CA ILE A 19 20.66 -5.10 0.86
C ILE A 19 22.11 -4.63 0.99
N ARG A 20 22.71 -4.72 2.19
CA ARG A 20 24.10 -4.31 2.42
C ARG A 20 25.13 -5.14 1.66
N LYS A 21 24.84 -6.41 1.41
CA LYS A 21 25.71 -7.30 0.62
C LYS A 21 25.59 -7.06 -0.88
N GLY A 22 24.59 -6.28 -1.31
CA GLY A 22 24.30 -6.05 -2.72
C GLY A 22 23.45 -7.15 -3.35
N ASP A 23 22.79 -8.01 -2.57
CA ASP A 23 21.93 -9.07 -3.09
C ASP A 23 20.66 -8.49 -3.76
N CYS A 24 20.19 -7.33 -3.28
CA CYS A 24 19.11 -6.55 -3.88
C CYS A 24 19.21 -5.06 -3.49
N TYR A 25 18.57 -4.19 -4.27
CA TYR A 25 18.52 -2.75 -3.99
C TYR A 25 17.38 -2.35 -3.04
N GLN A 26 16.24 -3.06 -3.10
CA GLN A 26 15.06 -2.78 -2.29
C GLN A 26 14.31 -4.08 -1.98
N GLY A 27 13.64 -4.11 -0.82
CA GLY A 27 12.66 -5.14 -0.49
C GLY A 27 11.52 -4.58 0.35
N ASN A 28 10.29 -4.95 0.00
CA ASN A 28 9.10 -4.55 0.75
C ASN A 28 8.77 -5.64 1.77
N LEU A 29 9.08 -5.39 3.05
CA LEU A 29 8.80 -6.34 4.12
C LEU A 29 7.37 -6.14 4.65
N THR A 30 6.49 -7.10 4.36
CA THR A 30 5.08 -7.09 4.79
C THR A 30 4.74 -8.33 5.61
N PHE A 31 3.67 -8.24 6.40
CA PHE A 31 3.14 -9.36 7.18
C PHE A 31 1.62 -9.29 7.26
N PRO A 32 0.93 -10.44 7.34
CA PRO A 32 -0.53 -10.46 7.44
C PRO A 32 -1.00 -10.09 8.85
N VAL A 33 -2.18 -9.47 8.92
CA VAL A 33 -2.92 -9.24 10.16
C VAL A 33 -4.23 -10.01 10.05
N HIS A 34 -4.42 -10.98 10.94
CA HIS A 34 -5.67 -11.73 11.04
C HIS A 34 -6.56 -11.10 12.11
N ALA A 35 -7.83 -11.00 11.79
CA ALA A 35 -8.88 -10.56 12.70
C ALA A 35 -10.15 -11.37 12.39
N GLN A 36 -11.03 -11.50 13.38
CA GLN A 36 -12.38 -12.03 13.18
C GLN A 36 -13.35 -10.86 13.03
N TRP A 37 -14.27 -10.98 12.10
CA TRP A 37 -15.28 -9.96 11.82
C TRP A 37 -16.55 -10.64 11.29
N SER A 38 -17.69 -10.00 11.52
CA SER A 38 -19.00 -10.41 11.02
C SER A 38 -19.74 -9.19 10.51
N GLY A 39 -20.45 -9.34 9.39
CA GLY A 39 -21.26 -8.29 8.79
C GLY A 39 -21.46 -8.51 7.29
N ASP A 40 -22.09 -7.55 6.64
CA ASP A 40 -22.22 -7.54 5.18
C ASP A 40 -20.93 -7.01 4.53
N PRO A 41 -20.25 -7.80 3.68
CA PRO A 41 -19.05 -7.37 2.97
C PRO A 41 -19.24 -6.10 2.13
N LEU A 42 -20.43 -5.86 1.59
CA LEU A 42 -20.71 -4.64 0.82
C LEU A 42 -20.72 -3.42 1.74
N ALA A 43 -21.37 -3.51 2.90
CA ALA A 43 -21.33 -2.45 3.90
C ALA A 43 -19.90 -2.16 4.40
N ALA A 44 -19.05 -3.20 4.53
CA ALA A 44 -17.64 -3.01 4.86
C ALA A 44 -16.88 -2.29 3.73
N PHE A 45 -17.16 -2.61 2.46
CA PHE A 45 -16.57 -1.94 1.31
C PHE A 45 -16.95 -0.46 1.22
N ASP A 46 -18.22 -0.14 1.46
CA ASP A 46 -18.71 1.24 1.46
C ASP A 46 -18.08 2.06 2.59
N ALA A 47 -18.06 1.52 3.81
CA ALA A 47 -17.43 2.18 4.95
C ALA A 47 -15.92 2.41 4.76
N LEU A 48 -15.21 1.50 4.08
CA LEU A 48 -13.81 1.68 3.72
C LEU A 48 -13.63 2.68 2.58
N THR A 49 -14.60 2.78 1.67
CA THR A 49 -14.57 3.74 0.57
C THR A 49 -14.59 5.18 1.07
N GLU A 50 -15.42 5.47 2.07
CA GLU A 50 -15.48 6.79 2.71
C GLU A 50 -14.17 7.16 3.42
N ARG A 51 -13.51 6.18 4.06
CA ARG A 51 -12.31 6.41 4.88
C ARG A 51 -11.02 6.45 4.06
N GLN A 52 -10.94 5.62 3.01
CA GLN A 52 -9.76 5.46 2.18
C GLN A 52 -10.17 5.51 0.70
N PRO A 53 -10.42 6.72 0.16
CA PRO A 53 -10.72 6.87 -1.26
C PRO A 53 -9.51 6.43 -2.09
N VAL A 54 -9.73 5.49 -3.00
CA VAL A 54 -8.72 5.03 -3.97
C VAL A 54 -9.34 4.94 -5.36
N LYS A 55 -8.51 5.02 -6.40
CA LYS A 55 -8.95 4.91 -7.79
C LYS A 55 -9.31 3.47 -8.17
N TYR A 56 -8.68 2.47 -7.55
CA TYR A 56 -8.78 1.05 -7.93
C TYR A 56 -9.34 0.18 -6.78
N GLY A 57 -10.50 0.58 -6.25
CA GLY A 57 -11.22 -0.21 -5.24
C GLY A 57 -11.99 -1.37 -5.86
N ALA A 58 -11.97 -2.55 -5.22
CA ALA A 58 -12.72 -3.71 -5.70
C ALA A 58 -13.31 -4.53 -4.55
N LEU A 59 -14.51 -5.05 -4.78
CA LEU A 59 -15.13 -6.13 -4.00
C LEU A 59 -15.35 -7.30 -4.94
N ILE A 60 -14.66 -8.41 -4.71
CA ILE A 60 -14.60 -9.56 -5.61
C ILE A 60 -15.12 -10.80 -4.86
N ALA A 61 -16.22 -11.35 -5.36
CA ALA A 61 -16.83 -12.57 -4.85
C ALA A 61 -16.71 -13.70 -5.88
N LEU A 62 -15.54 -14.37 -5.91
CA LEU A 62 -15.27 -15.52 -6.77
C LEU A 62 -15.39 -16.86 -6.01
N GLY A 63 -16.22 -16.88 -4.96
CA GLY A 63 -16.23 -17.93 -3.94
C GLY A 63 -15.49 -17.48 -2.67
N ASP A 64 -15.03 -18.45 -1.87
CA ASP A 64 -14.23 -18.16 -0.69
C ASP A 64 -12.72 -18.23 -0.99
N PRO A 65 -11.93 -17.25 -0.53
CA PRO A 65 -12.34 -16.07 0.23
C PRO A 65 -12.91 -14.95 -0.67
N LEU A 66 -13.83 -14.17 -0.11
CA LEU A 66 -14.19 -12.87 -0.65
C LEU A 66 -13.01 -11.89 -0.51
N VAL A 67 -12.71 -11.15 -1.58
CA VAL A 67 -11.61 -10.18 -1.61
C VAL A 67 -12.15 -8.76 -1.62
N LEU A 68 -11.76 -8.00 -0.60
CA LEU A 68 -11.97 -6.56 -0.50
C LEU A 68 -10.63 -5.86 -0.67
N SER A 69 -10.49 -5.07 -1.73
CA SER A 69 -9.26 -4.35 -2.06
C SER A 69 -9.47 -2.85 -2.12
N ARG A 70 -8.53 -2.11 -1.55
CA ARG A 70 -8.38 -0.65 -1.68
C ARG A 70 -7.06 -0.34 -2.37
N SER A 71 -6.87 -0.84 -3.60
CA SER A 71 -5.60 -0.65 -4.33
C SER A 71 -5.37 0.82 -4.63
N PRO A 72 -4.26 1.41 -4.18
CA PRO A 72 -3.94 2.80 -4.47
C PRO A 72 -3.21 2.95 -5.82
N GLU A 73 -2.71 1.86 -6.40
CA GLU A 73 -1.80 1.86 -7.55
C GLU A 73 -2.35 1.03 -8.72
N LEU A 74 -2.08 1.48 -9.95
CA LEU A 74 -2.31 0.69 -11.17
C LEU A 74 -1.06 -0.12 -11.48
N PHE A 75 -1.18 -1.45 -11.43
CA PHE A 75 -0.08 -2.32 -11.86
C PHE A 75 0.14 -2.16 -13.37
N PHE A 76 -0.88 -2.48 -14.17
CA PHE A 76 -0.97 -2.06 -15.56
C PHE A 76 -2.41 -2.08 -16.08
N GLU A 77 -2.66 -1.35 -17.16
CA GLU A 77 -3.85 -1.43 -18.01
C GLU A 77 -3.40 -1.58 -19.47
N VAL A 78 -4.22 -2.24 -20.30
CA VAL A 78 -3.99 -2.35 -21.74
C VAL A 78 -5.24 -1.83 -22.47
N ASP A 79 -5.07 -0.83 -23.32
CA ASP A 79 -6.18 -0.27 -24.10
C ASP A 79 -6.52 -1.11 -25.35
N ALA A 80 -7.53 -0.68 -26.11
CA ALA A 80 -8.00 -1.39 -27.29
C ALA A 80 -6.98 -1.43 -28.42
N GLU A 81 -6.08 -0.44 -28.46
CA GLU A 81 -4.98 -0.29 -29.42
C GLU A 81 -3.73 -1.09 -29.00
N GLY A 82 -3.73 -1.67 -27.79
CA GLY A 82 -2.65 -2.48 -27.25
C GLY A 82 -1.57 -1.68 -26.51
N ILE A 83 -1.84 -0.42 -26.15
CA ILE A 83 -0.95 0.41 -25.34
C ILE A 83 -1.04 -0.01 -23.88
N ILE A 84 0.13 -0.17 -23.25
CA ILE A 84 0.25 -0.55 -21.84
C ILE A 84 0.54 0.71 -21.01
N GLU A 85 -0.27 0.96 -19.99
CA GLU A 85 -0.07 2.04 -19.01
C GLU A 85 0.19 1.46 -17.62
N THR A 86 1.06 2.10 -16.82
CA THR A 86 1.33 1.77 -15.41
C THR A 86 1.49 3.06 -14.61
N HIS A 87 1.03 3.09 -13.35
CA HIS A 87 1.15 4.27 -12.48
C HIS A 87 1.90 3.93 -11.19
N PRO A 88 3.22 3.62 -11.26
CA PRO A 88 3.99 3.26 -10.07
C PRO A 88 4.02 4.42 -9.06
N MET A 89 3.83 4.11 -7.78
CA MET A 89 3.95 5.10 -6.72
C MET A 89 5.19 4.87 -5.88
N LYS A 90 5.87 5.96 -5.55
CA LYS A 90 6.98 5.98 -4.60
C LYS A 90 6.86 7.20 -3.71
N GLY A 91 7.30 7.04 -2.47
CA GLY A 91 7.16 8.05 -1.44
C GLY A 91 5.78 8.04 -0.80
N THR A 92 5.77 8.05 0.52
CA THR A 92 4.54 8.06 1.31
C THR A 92 4.70 9.05 2.44
N ALA A 93 3.80 10.03 2.48
CA ALA A 93 3.65 10.94 3.61
C ALA A 93 2.26 10.75 4.22
N PRO A 94 2.13 10.82 5.56
CA PRO A 94 0.81 10.85 6.17
C PRO A 94 0.03 12.08 5.70
N ARG A 95 -1.30 11.99 5.72
CA ARG A 95 -2.16 13.18 5.56
C ARG A 95 -2.01 14.09 6.78
N GLY A 96 -2.01 15.39 6.56
CA GLY A 96 -1.98 16.37 7.65
C GLY A 96 -3.30 16.40 8.41
N ALA A 97 -3.26 16.72 9.71
CA ALA A 97 -4.48 16.92 10.51
C ALA A 97 -5.20 18.23 10.14
N THR A 98 -4.49 19.14 9.47
CA THR A 98 -5.03 20.41 8.95
C THR A 98 -4.64 20.60 7.48
N THR A 99 -5.40 21.42 6.74
CA THR A 99 -5.08 21.76 5.34
C THR A 99 -3.69 22.37 5.19
N ALA A 100 -3.25 23.18 6.15
CA ALA A 100 -1.92 23.79 6.12
C ALA A 100 -0.81 22.76 6.32
N GLU A 101 -1.00 21.85 7.27
CA GLU A 101 -0.06 20.75 7.51
C GLU A 101 -0.01 19.78 6.32
N ASP A 102 -1.15 19.44 5.72
CA ASP A 102 -1.24 18.55 4.56
C ASP A 102 -0.49 19.14 3.35
N LYS A 103 -0.65 20.44 3.10
CA LYS A 103 0.12 21.16 2.06
C LYS A 103 1.62 21.12 2.33
N ARG A 104 2.04 21.29 3.59
CA ARG A 104 3.45 21.23 3.99
C ARG A 104 4.02 19.82 3.79
N LEU A 105 3.30 18.78 4.22
CA LEU A 105 3.72 17.38 4.05
C LEU A 105 3.80 16.99 2.57
N LYS A 106 2.86 17.46 1.75
CA LYS A 106 2.91 17.30 0.28
C LYS A 106 4.15 17.97 -0.32
N ALA A 107 4.41 19.23 0.06
CA ALA A 107 5.59 19.96 -0.44
C ALA A 107 6.90 19.31 0.01
N PHE A 108 6.94 18.79 1.24
CA PHE A 108 8.08 18.00 1.74
C PHE A 108 8.28 16.73 0.90
N LEU A 109 7.23 15.94 0.68
CA LEU A 109 7.32 14.69 -0.09
C LEU A 109 7.83 14.93 -1.51
N LEU A 110 7.42 16.04 -2.14
CA LEU A 110 7.87 16.42 -3.48
C LEU A 110 9.39 16.71 -3.55
N ASN A 111 9.97 17.23 -2.46
CA ASN A 111 11.36 17.68 -2.40
C ASN A 111 12.29 16.70 -1.64
N ASP A 112 11.80 15.54 -1.22
CA ASP A 112 12.61 14.54 -0.51
C ASP A 112 13.49 13.77 -1.50
N GLU A 113 14.81 13.98 -1.41
CA GLU A 113 15.83 13.34 -2.26
C GLU A 113 15.72 11.80 -2.25
N LYS A 114 15.26 11.20 -1.14
CA LYS A 114 15.08 9.74 -1.02
C LYS A 114 13.91 9.21 -1.84
N ASN A 115 12.92 10.05 -2.15
CA ASN A 115 11.77 9.70 -2.99
C ASN A 115 11.98 10.10 -4.46
N GLN A 116 12.94 10.99 -4.73
CA GLN A 116 13.35 11.41 -6.08
C GLN A 116 14.36 10.45 -6.75
N ALA A 117 15.25 9.84 -5.96
CA ALA A 117 16.10 8.70 -6.39
C ALA A 117 15.29 7.41 -6.44
#